data_AF-A0A3A9BNB8-F1
#
_entry.id   AF-A0A3A9BNB8-F1
#
_cell.length_a   1.000
_cell.length_b   1.000
_cell.length_c   1.000
_cell.angle_alpha   90.00
_cell.angle_beta   90.00
_cell.angle_gamma   90.00
#
_symmetry.space_group_name_H-M   'P 1'
#
loop_
_entity.id
_entity.type
_entity.pdbx_description
1 polymer ?
#
loop_
_entity_poly.entity_id
_entity_poly.type
_entity_poly.pdbx_seq_one_letter_code
_entity_poly.pdbx_strand_id
1 'polypeptide(L)'
;MEFVMNNPPAFSLEVRKWSRTTKANGDEMAKDIEKLLNNDFYLKTELERMDHVALVVLPASGWTGSTAPFTQTISVEGAKENQDACLVSALADGASLEAQKAYTKAFSIISSGTGVLGDGVATFKVYKKPETDITVGLQGVG
;
A
#
# COMPACT_ATOMS: atom_id res chain seq x y z
N MET A 1 32.11 15.36 5.92
CA MET A 1 31.44 14.59 4.87
C MET A 1 30.01 14.41 5.32
N GLU A 2 29.02 14.68 4.46
CA GLU A 2 27.60 14.46 4.76
C GLU A 2 27.22 13.04 4.32
N PHE A 3 26.31 12.40 5.05
CA PHE A 3 25.78 11.10 4.66
C PHE A 3 24.83 11.22 3.47
N VAL A 4 24.92 10.28 2.53
CA VAL A 4 24.03 10.24 1.37
C VAL A 4 22.88 9.26 1.61
N MET A 5 21.65 9.75 1.45
CA MET A 5 20.44 8.94 1.49
C MET A 5 20.09 8.43 0.09
N ASN A 6 19.88 7.13 -0.05
CA ASN A 6 19.46 6.50 -1.29
C ASN A 6 18.00 6.87 -1.60
N ASN A 7 17.73 7.25 -2.85
CA ASN A 7 16.39 7.46 -3.38
C ASN A 7 16.28 6.82 -4.78
N PRO A 8 15.53 5.72 -4.96
CA PRO A 8 14.69 5.08 -3.94
C PRO A 8 15.51 4.48 -2.79
N PRO A 9 14.96 4.42 -1.57
CA PRO A 9 15.64 3.83 -0.43
C PRO A 9 15.92 2.34 -0.69
N ALA A 10 17.05 1.84 -0.19
CA ALA A 10 17.48 0.47 -0.38
C ALA A 10 18.01 -0.13 0.91
N PHE A 11 17.49 -1.29 1.30
CA PHE A 11 17.93 -2.02 2.47
C PHE A 11 19.18 -2.85 2.17
N SER A 12 20.17 -2.80 3.07
CA SER A 12 21.40 -3.58 3.01
C SER A 12 21.52 -4.49 4.23
N LEU A 13 21.81 -5.78 3.99
CA LEU A 13 22.12 -6.75 5.04
C LEU A 13 23.62 -6.77 5.40
N GLU A 14 24.47 -6.10 4.62
CA GLU A 14 25.92 -6.18 4.74
C GLU A 14 26.50 -5.01 5.55
N VAL A 15 26.47 -5.17 6.87
CA VAL A 15 27.13 -4.25 7.81
C VAL A 15 28.38 -4.91 8.37
N ARG A 16 29.53 -4.26 8.24
CA ARG A 16 30.80 -4.81 8.76
C ARG A 16 30.77 -4.80 10.28
N LYS A 17 31.09 -5.93 10.90
CA LYS A 17 31.36 -5.99 12.34
C LYS A 17 32.74 -5.42 12.66
N TRP A 18 32.79 -4.39 13.50
CA TRP A 18 34.06 -3.88 14.01
C TRP A 18 34.58 -4.71 15.18
N SER A 19 35.91 -4.80 15.25
CA SER A 19 36.63 -5.60 16.23
C SER A 19 37.93 -4.90 16.63
N ARG A 20 38.64 -5.45 17.61
CA ARG A 20 39.96 -4.95 18.04
C ARG A 20 41.02 -4.98 16.94
N THR A 21 40.79 -5.73 15.86
CA THR A 21 41.69 -5.82 14.69
C THR A 21 41.28 -4.89 13.54
N THR A 22 40.14 -4.22 13.65
CA THR A 22 39.71 -3.21 12.68
C THR A 22 40.53 -1.94 12.88
N LYS A 23 41.15 -1.44 11.81
CA LYS A 23 41.82 -0.14 11.83
C LYS A 23 40.78 0.95 12.11
N ALA A 24 41.00 1.74 13.15
CA ALA A 24 40.15 2.88 13.48
C ALA A 24 40.42 4.01 12.48
N ASN A 25 39.71 3.99 11.36
CA ASN A 25 39.71 5.03 10.34
C ASN A 25 38.28 5.59 10.25
N GLY A 26 38.13 6.89 10.55
CA GLY A 26 36.82 7.54 10.62
C GLY A 26 36.05 7.50 9.30
N ASP A 27 36.73 7.62 8.16
CA ASP A 27 36.07 7.59 6.84
C ASP A 27 35.56 6.20 6.50
N GLU A 28 36.32 5.15 6.81
CA GLU A 28 35.86 3.76 6.65
C GLU A 28 34.74 3.42 7.62
N MET A 29 34.79 3.96 8.85
CA MET A 29 33.73 3.77 9.83
C MET A 29 32.42 4.48 9.43
N ALA A 30 32.52 5.66 8.82
CA ALA A 30 31.36 6.42 8.34
C ALA A 30 30.56 5.66 7.29
N LYS A 31 31.20 4.82 6.44
CA LYS A 31 30.50 4.02 5.42
C LYS A 31 29.52 3.02 6.03
N ASP A 32 29.89 2.35 7.12
CA ASP A 32 28.98 1.40 7.79
C ASP A 32 27.82 2.13 8.49
N ILE A 33 28.08 3.33 9.02
CA ILE A 33 27.04 4.19 9.60
C ILE A 33 26.07 4.67 8.52
N GLU A 34 26.57 5.07 7.35
CA GLU A 34 25.74 5.47 6.21
C GLU A 34 24.81 4.33 5.76
N LYS A 35 25.29 3.08 5.75
CA LYS A 35 24.45 1.91 5.46
C LYS A 35 23.33 1.73 6.48
N LEU A 36 23.65 1.85 7.78
CA LEU A 36 22.64 1.75 8.84
C LEU A 36 21.60 2.86 8.73
N LEU A 37 22.04 4.08 8.44
CA LEU A 37 21.17 5.23 8.22
C LEU A 37 20.24 5.03 7.01
N ASN A 38 20.76 4.47 5.90
CA ASN A 38 19.96 4.12 4.74
C ASN A 38 18.94 3.01 5.04
N ASN A 39 19.30 2.01 5.87
CA ASN A 39 18.37 0.99 6.33
C ASN A 39 17.23 1.59 7.16
N ASP A 40 17.56 2.49 8.10
CA ASP A 40 16.55 3.17 8.93
C ASP A 40 15.62 4.04 8.07
N PHE A 41 16.18 4.74 7.08
CA PHE A 41 15.39 5.52 6.12
C PHE A 41 14.46 4.65 5.28
N TYR A 42 14.94 3.49 4.80
CA TYR A 42 14.13 2.50 4.12
C TYR A 42 13.00 1.97 5.00
N LEU A 43 13.31 1.52 6.22
CA LEU A 43 12.32 0.96 7.14
C LEU A 43 11.26 1.99 7.53
N LYS A 44 11.66 3.25 7.75
CA LYS A 44 10.72 4.34 8.02
C LYS A 44 9.77 4.54 6.83
N THR A 45 10.31 4.58 5.61
CA THR A 45 9.50 4.74 4.39
C THR A 45 8.50 3.60 4.22
N GLU A 46 8.93 2.35 4.47
CA GLU A 46 8.04 1.19 4.41
C GLU A 46 6.97 1.20 5.50
N LEU A 47 7.30 1.63 6.73
CA LEU A 47 6.32 1.79 7.81
C LEU A 47 5.27 2.84 7.46
N GLU A 48 5.70 4.01 7.00
CA GLU A 48 4.81 5.08 6.58
C GLU A 48 3.89 4.61 5.43
N ARG A 49 4.40 3.81 4.49
CA ARG A 49 3.60 3.16 3.45
C ARG A 49 2.59 2.17 4.01
N MET A 50 3.00 1.30 4.94
CA MET A 50 2.13 0.30 5.54
C MET A 50 0.97 0.91 6.34
N ASP A 51 1.21 2.07 6.97
CA ASP A 51 0.18 2.83 7.69
C ASP A 51 -0.69 3.69 6.76
N HIS A 52 -0.23 3.99 5.54
CA HIS A 52 -0.99 4.78 4.59
C HIS A 52 -2.24 4.05 4.10
N VAL A 53 -3.35 4.77 4.03
CA VAL A 53 -4.62 4.30 3.48
C VAL A 53 -5.03 5.21 2.32
N ALA A 54 -4.96 4.67 1.10
CA ALA A 54 -5.46 5.34 -0.08
C ALA A 54 -6.98 5.14 -0.19
N LEU A 55 -7.76 6.22 -0.16
CA LEU A 55 -9.20 6.15 -0.36
C LEU A 55 -9.54 6.12 -1.85
N VAL A 56 -10.34 5.15 -2.24
CA VAL A 56 -10.73 4.94 -3.64
C VAL A 56 -12.23 4.77 -3.78
N VAL A 57 -12.77 5.33 -4.87
CA VAL A 57 -14.20 5.27 -5.19
C VAL A 57 -14.45 4.25 -6.29
N LEU A 58 -15.31 3.28 -6.01
CA LEU A 58 -15.77 2.25 -6.93
C LEU A 58 -17.21 2.59 -7.36
N PRO A 59 -17.41 3.20 -8.55
CA PRO A 59 -18.74 3.55 -9.02
C PRO A 59 -19.54 2.30 -9.42
N ALA A 60 -20.82 2.23 -9.06
CA ALA A 60 -21.72 1.14 -9.40
C ALA A 60 -21.86 0.91 -10.91
N SER A 61 -21.71 1.98 -11.71
CA SER A 61 -21.78 1.95 -13.17
C SER A 61 -20.49 1.48 -13.85
N GLY A 62 -19.34 1.48 -13.15
CA GLY A 62 -18.05 1.20 -13.77
C GLY A 62 -17.66 -0.28 -13.81
N TRP A 63 -18.57 -1.18 -13.45
CA TRP A 63 -18.36 -2.63 -13.54
C TRP A 63 -18.60 -3.14 -14.95
N THR A 64 -17.59 -3.79 -15.51
CA THR A 64 -17.61 -4.38 -16.85
C THR A 64 -17.83 -5.90 -16.80
N GLY A 65 -18.30 -6.46 -17.91
CA GLY A 65 -18.58 -7.89 -18.05
C GLY A 65 -20.08 -8.20 -18.10
N SER A 66 -20.47 -9.07 -19.03
CA SER A 66 -21.86 -9.53 -19.17
C SER A 66 -22.21 -10.68 -18.23
N THR A 67 -21.20 -11.39 -17.74
CA THR A 67 -21.31 -12.51 -16.80
C THR A 67 -20.24 -12.39 -15.73
N ALA A 68 -20.50 -12.93 -14.53
CA ALA A 68 -19.49 -12.99 -13.47
C ALA A 68 -18.24 -13.78 -13.94
N PRO A 69 -17.03 -13.41 -13.46
CA PRO A 69 -16.74 -12.27 -12.58
C PRO A 69 -16.79 -10.92 -13.32
N PHE A 70 -17.44 -9.94 -12.70
CA PHE A 70 -17.44 -8.55 -13.16
C PHE A 70 -16.14 -7.87 -12.75
N THR A 71 -15.61 -6.99 -13.59
CA THR A 71 -14.31 -6.34 -13.37
C THR A 71 -14.44 -4.83 -13.36
N GLN A 72 -13.74 -4.18 -12.43
CA GLN A 72 -13.60 -2.72 -12.38
C GLN A 72 -12.14 -2.38 -12.08
N THR A 73 -11.56 -1.49 -12.89
CA THR A 73 -10.21 -0.96 -12.71
C THR A 73 -10.30 0.53 -12.40
N ILE A 74 -9.56 0.95 -11.39
CA ILE A 74 -9.52 2.34 -10.92
C ILE A 74 -8.07 2.80 -10.77
N SER A 75 -7.83 4.09 -10.93
CA SER A 75 -6.51 4.69 -10.67
C SER A 75 -6.28 4.84 -9.17
N VAL A 76 -5.09 4.44 -8.72
CA VAL A 76 -4.65 4.53 -7.32
C VAL A 76 -3.22 5.02 -7.32
N GLU A 77 -2.99 6.24 -6.86
CA GLU A 77 -1.65 6.80 -6.76
C GLU A 77 -0.79 5.98 -5.79
N GLY A 78 0.47 5.73 -6.16
CA GLY A 78 1.40 4.94 -5.35
C GLY A 78 1.21 3.42 -5.41
N ALA A 79 0.19 2.91 -6.11
CA ALA A 79 0.05 1.47 -6.34
C ALA A 79 1.15 0.96 -7.27
N LYS A 80 1.79 -0.14 -6.90
CA LYS A 80 2.82 -0.83 -7.71
C LYS A 80 2.41 -2.29 -7.92
N GLU A 81 2.91 -2.86 -9.01
CA GLU A 81 2.73 -4.29 -9.30
C GLU A 81 3.35 -5.16 -8.18
N ASN A 82 2.70 -6.29 -7.88
CA ASN A 82 3.09 -7.22 -6.82
C ASN A 82 3.09 -6.65 -5.38
N GLN A 83 2.51 -5.47 -5.16
CA GLN A 83 2.22 -5.00 -3.80
C GLN A 83 0.97 -5.68 -3.25
N ASP A 84 1.05 -6.09 -2.00
CA ASP A 84 -0.10 -6.51 -1.22
C ASP A 84 -0.72 -5.30 -0.52
N ALA A 85 -2.05 -5.16 -0.61
CA ALA A 85 -2.81 -4.15 0.11
C ALA A 85 -3.99 -4.79 0.84
N CYS A 86 -4.33 -4.21 1.99
CA CYS A 86 -5.49 -4.62 2.76
C CYS A 86 -6.68 -3.71 2.45
N LEU A 87 -7.81 -4.32 2.12
CA LEU A 87 -9.08 -3.61 1.97
C LEU A 87 -9.61 -3.22 3.34
N VAL A 88 -9.80 -1.92 3.58
CA VAL A 88 -10.35 -1.39 4.84
C VAL A 88 -11.63 -0.59 4.59
N SER A 89 -12.50 -0.56 5.60
CA SER A 89 -13.74 0.21 5.57
C SER A 89 -13.43 1.71 5.63
N ALA A 90 -14.10 2.47 4.77
CA ALA A 90 -14.11 3.94 4.78
C ALA A 90 -15.50 4.49 5.18
N LEU A 91 -16.30 3.70 5.89
CA LEU A 91 -17.58 4.15 6.43
C LEU A 91 -17.34 5.29 7.45
N ALA A 92 -18.03 6.41 7.26
CA ALA A 92 -17.94 7.56 8.16
C ALA A 92 -18.48 7.24 9.56
N ASP A 93 -17.85 7.81 10.58
CA ASP A 93 -18.38 7.77 11.94
C ASP A 93 -19.74 8.48 12.01
N GLY A 94 -20.69 7.91 12.76
CA GLY A 94 -22.05 8.43 12.86
C GLY A 94 -22.90 8.29 11.59
N ALA A 95 -22.52 7.44 10.63
CA ALA A 95 -23.35 7.17 9.45
C ALA A 95 -24.76 6.69 9.84
N SER A 96 -25.78 7.16 9.09
CA SER A 96 -27.16 6.70 9.26
C SER A 96 -27.29 5.18 9.09
N LEU A 97 -28.33 4.58 9.67
CA LEU A 97 -28.57 3.14 9.57
C LEU A 97 -28.76 2.69 8.12
N GLU A 98 -29.43 3.51 7.31
CA GLU A 98 -29.65 3.28 5.89
C GLU A 98 -28.34 3.29 5.11
N ALA A 99 -27.48 4.29 5.36
CA ALA A 99 -26.16 4.39 4.73
C ALA A 99 -25.24 3.24 5.16
N GLN A 100 -25.24 2.87 6.44
CA GLN A 100 -24.46 1.75 6.96
C GLN A 100 -24.86 0.44 6.29
N LYS A 101 -26.16 0.15 6.15
CA LYS A 101 -26.65 -1.07 5.52
C LYS A 101 -26.26 -1.15 4.04
N ALA A 102 -26.44 -0.05 3.31
CA ALA A 102 -26.04 0.04 1.90
C ALA A 102 -24.52 -0.17 1.75
N TYR A 103 -23.74 0.49 2.61
CA TYR A 103 -22.28 0.38 2.63
C TYR A 103 -21.81 -1.05 2.92
N THR A 104 -22.29 -1.67 4.00
CA THR A 104 -21.87 -3.04 4.37
C THR A 104 -22.21 -4.03 3.27
N LYS A 105 -23.38 -3.91 2.63
CA LYS A 105 -23.75 -4.78 1.50
C LYS A 105 -22.78 -4.63 0.33
N ALA A 106 -22.45 -3.40 -0.07
CA ALA A 106 -21.48 -3.15 -1.13
C ALA A 106 -20.07 -3.61 -0.72
N PHE A 107 -19.64 -3.31 0.51
CA PHE A 107 -18.32 -3.68 1.01
C PHE A 107 -18.11 -5.20 1.06
N SER A 108 -19.10 -5.95 1.54
CA SER A 108 -19.05 -7.42 1.55
C SER A 108 -18.95 -8.03 0.15
N ILE A 109 -19.58 -7.41 -0.85
CA ILE A 109 -19.43 -7.83 -2.25
C ILE A 109 -17.98 -7.65 -2.70
N ILE A 110 -17.37 -6.49 -2.44
CA ILE A 110 -15.98 -6.21 -2.81
C ILE A 110 -15.01 -7.14 -2.06
N SER A 111 -15.16 -7.27 -0.75
CA SER A 111 -14.27 -8.08 0.09
C SER A 111 -14.36 -9.59 -0.18
N SER A 112 -15.47 -10.07 -0.75
CA SER A 112 -15.64 -11.45 -1.20
C SER A 112 -15.04 -11.74 -2.59
N GLY A 113 -14.58 -10.69 -3.28
CA GLY A 113 -13.97 -10.77 -4.60
C GLY A 113 -12.45 -10.98 -4.54
N THR A 114 -11.79 -10.67 -5.65
CA THR A 114 -10.33 -10.59 -5.74
C THR A 114 -9.90 -9.19 -6.19
N GLY A 115 -8.73 -8.75 -5.72
CA GLY A 115 -8.14 -7.47 -6.07
C GLY A 115 -6.67 -7.66 -6.42
N VAL A 116 -6.19 -6.97 -7.45
CA VAL A 116 -4.77 -6.95 -7.83
C VAL A 116 -4.34 -5.50 -8.07
N LEU A 117 -3.20 -5.12 -7.49
CA LEU A 117 -2.55 -3.85 -7.77
C LEU A 117 -1.67 -3.96 -9.01
N GLY A 118 -1.77 -2.95 -9.88
CA GLY A 118 -0.84 -2.69 -10.97
C GLY A 118 -0.21 -1.32 -10.80
N ASP A 119 0.66 -0.94 -11.74
CA ASP A 119 1.33 0.36 -11.69
C ASP A 119 0.31 1.51 -11.83
N GLY A 120 0.08 2.22 -10.72
CA GLY A 120 -0.89 3.31 -10.60
C GLY A 120 -2.36 2.90 -10.64
N VAL A 121 -2.69 1.61 -10.53
CA VAL A 121 -4.08 1.11 -10.66
C VAL A 121 -4.40 -0.02 -9.70
N ALA A 122 -5.68 -0.16 -9.36
CA ALA A 122 -6.23 -1.33 -8.68
C ALA A 122 -7.35 -1.95 -9.51
N THR A 123 -7.30 -3.27 -9.70
CA THR A 123 -8.31 -4.03 -10.44
C THR A 123 -9.05 -4.97 -9.51
N PHE A 124 -10.37 -4.79 -9.43
CA PHE A 124 -11.27 -5.60 -8.61
C PHE A 124 -12.12 -6.54 -9.47
N LYS A 125 -12.35 -7.75 -8.97
CA LYS A 125 -13.19 -8.76 -9.59
C LYS A 125 -14.21 -9.29 -8.59
N VAL A 126 -15.49 -9.24 -8.93
CA VAL A 126 -16.59 -9.62 -8.04
C VAL A 126 -17.61 -10.50 -8.76
N TYR A 127 -18.33 -11.34 -8.01
CA TYR A 127 -19.37 -12.22 -8.58
C TYR A 127 -20.76 -11.56 -8.61
N LYS A 128 -20.93 -10.44 -7.94
CA LYS A 128 -22.15 -9.63 -7.93
C LYS A 128 -21.76 -8.15 -8.02
N LYS A 129 -22.50 -7.34 -8.77
CA LYS A 129 -22.23 -5.89 -8.82
C LYS A 129 -22.81 -5.18 -7.59
N PRO A 130 -22.07 -4.28 -6.94
CA PRO A 130 -22.65 -3.32 -6.01
C PRO A 130 -23.75 -2.50 -6.69
N GLU A 131 -24.82 -2.22 -5.94
CA GLU A 131 -25.94 -1.40 -6.43
C GLU A 131 -25.69 0.10 -6.19
N THR A 132 -24.75 0.45 -5.31
CA THR A 132 -24.39 1.82 -4.96
C THR A 132 -22.90 2.04 -5.12
N ASP A 133 -22.52 3.28 -5.35
CA ASP A 133 -21.12 3.71 -5.29
C ASP A 133 -20.58 3.44 -3.88
N ILE A 134 -19.34 2.98 -3.81
CA ILE A 134 -18.68 2.70 -2.54
C ILE A 134 -17.29 3.31 -2.51
N THR A 135 -16.97 3.97 -1.39
CA THR A 135 -15.60 4.36 -1.07
C THR A 135 -14.98 3.30 -0.17
N VAL A 136 -13.78 2.83 -0.51
CA VAL A 136 -13.01 1.87 0.30
C VAL A 136 -11.61 2.39 0.51
N GLY A 137 -10.94 1.94 1.57
CA GLY A 137 -9.52 2.21 1.77
C GLY A 137 -8.67 1.05 1.29
N LEU A 138 -7.53 1.36 0.69
CA LEU A 138 -6.46 0.41 0.40
C LEU A 138 -5.28 0.75 1.29
N GLN A 139 -5.10 -0.05 2.34
CA GLN A 139 -3.99 0.10 3.28
C GLN A 139 -2.73 -0.57 2.72
N GLY A 140 -1.59 0.11 2.86
CA GLY A 140 -0.30 -0.38 2.37
C GLY A 140 0.06 0.10 0.97
N VAL A 141 -0.65 1.09 0.43
CA VAL A 141 -0.36 1.67 -0.89
C VAL A 141 0.45 2.96 -0.71
N GLY A 142 1.54 3.15 -1.46
CA GLY A 142 2.44 4.30 -1.33
C GLY A 142 3.84 4.09 -1.90
#